data_AF-A0A359MPD7-F1
#
_entry.id   AF-A0A359MPD7-F1
#
_cell.length_a   1.000
_cell.length_b   1.000
_cell.length_c   1.000
_cell.angle_alpha   90.00
_cell.angle_beta   90.00
_cell.angle_gamma   90.00
#
_symmetry.space_group_name_H-M   'P 1'
#
loop_
_entity.id
_entity.type
_entity.pdbx_description
1 polymer ?
#
loop_
_entity_poly.entity_id
_entity_poly.type
_entity_poly.pdbx_seq_one_letter_code
_entity_poly.pdbx_strand_id
1 'polypeptide(L)'
;MLNEKRILKKEVFSSYPLYRKDRIASFLQKELSGFRKKIIVLDDDPTGIQTVHDIYVYTNWDKESIRDGFRNEEQIFFILTNSRSMTASETSKVHAEIARNIVKVAQEEKQDYIIISRSDSTLRGHYPLETQVLKDTIESLGEGRY
;
A
#
# COMPACT_ATOMS: atom_id res chain seq x y z
N MET A 1 16.05 3.46 -50.95
CA MET A 1 14.75 3.92 -50.40
C MET A 1 14.38 2.97 -49.28
N LEU A 2 14.37 3.43 -48.02
CA LEU A 2 13.84 2.62 -46.92
C LEU A 2 12.32 2.50 -47.12
N ASN A 3 11.85 1.27 -47.21
CA ASN A 3 10.43 0.95 -47.32
C ASN A 3 9.83 1.10 -45.92
N GLU A 4 9.39 2.30 -45.54
CA GLU A 4 8.67 2.51 -44.29
C GLU A 4 7.31 1.82 -44.37
N LYS A 5 7.28 0.56 -43.92
CA LYS A 5 6.05 -0.22 -43.81
C LYS A 5 5.16 0.45 -42.77
N ARG A 6 4.13 1.16 -43.22
CA ARG A 6 3.16 1.84 -42.35
C ARG A 6 2.37 0.78 -41.57
N ILE A 7 2.72 0.58 -40.30
CA ILE A 7 2.04 -0.35 -39.42
C ILE A 7 0.79 0.32 -38.85
N LEU A 8 -0.38 -0.28 -39.06
CA LEU A 8 -1.62 0.24 -38.49
C LEU A 8 -1.72 -0.15 -37.00
N LYS A 9 -2.00 0.83 -36.14
CA LYS A 9 -2.25 0.65 -34.71
C LYS A 9 -3.21 -0.54 -34.44
N LYS A 10 -4.26 -0.66 -35.25
CA LYS A 10 -5.28 -1.70 -35.14
C LYS A 10 -4.73 -3.11 -35.42
N GLU A 11 -3.83 -3.27 -36.39
CA GLU A 11 -3.22 -4.57 -36.73
C GLU A 11 -2.31 -5.06 -35.60
N VAL A 12 -1.54 -4.15 -34.99
CA VAL A 12 -0.69 -4.47 -33.82
C VAL A 12 -1.54 -4.81 -32.60
N PHE A 13 -2.59 -4.04 -32.29
CA PHE A 13 -3.43 -4.38 -31.15
C PHE A 13 -4.22 -5.68 -31.32
N SER A 14 -4.54 -6.04 -32.57
CA SER A 14 -5.24 -7.29 -32.87
C SER A 14 -4.33 -8.52 -32.87
N SER A 15 -3.00 -8.33 -32.96
CA SER A 15 -2.04 -9.44 -32.89
C SER A 15 -1.73 -9.90 -31.47
N TYR A 16 -2.03 -9.07 -30.46
CA TYR A 16 -1.90 -9.48 -29.06
C TYR A 16 -2.98 -10.49 -28.68
N PRO A 17 -2.62 -11.55 -27.94
CA PRO A 17 -3.60 -12.50 -27.44
C PRO A 17 -4.62 -11.78 -26.55
N LEU A 18 -5.91 -12.02 -26.80
CA LEU A 18 -6.96 -11.57 -25.91
C LEU A 18 -6.77 -12.23 -24.55
N TYR A 19 -6.70 -11.42 -23.50
CA TYR A 19 -6.58 -11.95 -22.15
C TYR A 19 -7.90 -12.61 -21.71
N ARG A 20 -7.77 -13.77 -21.07
CA ARG A 20 -8.89 -14.56 -20.55
C ARG A 20 -9.30 -14.02 -19.19
N LYS A 21 -10.22 -13.05 -19.17
CA LYS A 21 -10.75 -12.41 -17.94
C LYS A 21 -11.18 -13.44 -16.88
N ASP A 22 -11.88 -14.48 -17.32
CA ASP A 22 -12.33 -15.62 -16.51
C ASP A 22 -11.17 -16.30 -15.77
N ARG A 23 -10.07 -16.58 -16.49
CA ARG A 23 -8.90 -17.24 -15.93
C ARG A 23 -8.17 -16.35 -14.94
N ILE A 24 -8.01 -15.06 -15.26
CA ILE A 24 -7.35 -14.09 -14.36
C ILE A 24 -8.15 -13.93 -13.07
N ALA A 25 -9.48 -13.78 -13.18
CA ALA A 25 -10.36 -13.69 -12.01
C ALA A 25 -10.28 -14.95 -11.14
N SER A 26 -10.23 -16.14 -11.76
CA SER A 26 -10.08 -17.41 -11.04
C SER A 26 -8.73 -17.50 -10.32
N PHE A 27 -7.62 -17.07 -10.94
CA PHE A 27 -6.32 -17.03 -10.28
C PHE A 27 -6.31 -16.06 -9.10
N LEU A 28 -6.90 -14.87 -9.27
CA LEU A 28 -7.00 -13.89 -8.18
C LEU A 28 -7.82 -14.44 -7.01
N GLN A 29 -9.01 -15.00 -7.27
CA GLN A 29 -9.83 -15.61 -6.22
C GLN A 29 -9.10 -16.74 -5.49
N LYS A 30 -8.35 -17.56 -6.23
CA LYS A 30 -7.56 -18.63 -5.64
C LYS A 30 -6.52 -18.09 -4.66
N GLU A 31 -5.76 -17.06 -5.03
CA GLU A 31 -4.77 -16.46 -4.12
C GLU A 31 -5.43 -15.74 -2.94
N LEU A 32 -6.53 -15.01 -3.17
CA LEU A 32 -7.26 -14.32 -2.11
C LEU A 32 -7.89 -15.28 -1.10
N SER A 33 -8.30 -16.49 -1.51
CA SER A 33 -8.92 -17.48 -0.61
C SER A 33 -8.03 -17.87 0.59
N GLY A 34 -6.70 -17.80 0.41
CA GLY A 34 -5.72 -18.05 1.47
C GLY A 34 -5.17 -16.79 2.14
N PHE A 35 -5.46 -15.60 1.60
CA PHE A 35 -4.92 -14.35 2.10
C PHE A 35 -5.74 -13.83 3.28
N ARG A 36 -5.18 -13.97 4.49
CA ARG A 36 -5.81 -13.59 5.77
C ARG A 36 -5.22 -12.31 6.38
N LYS A 37 -4.21 -11.71 5.76
CA LYS A 37 -3.51 -10.55 6.29
C LYS A 37 -4.29 -9.26 6.00
N LYS A 38 -4.22 -8.27 6.89
CA LYS A 38 -4.68 -6.90 6.59
C LYS A 38 -3.60 -6.12 5.85
N ILE A 39 -3.96 -5.39 4.81
CA ILE A 39 -3.04 -4.50 4.09
C ILE A 39 -3.25 -3.08 4.58
N ILE A 40 -2.17 -2.46 5.03
CA ILE A 40 -2.17 -1.10 5.57
C ILE A 40 -1.26 -0.27 4.68
N VAL A 41 -1.85 0.66 3.93
CA VAL A 41 -1.08 1.53 3.04
C VAL A 41 -0.84 2.86 3.73
N LEU A 42 0.42 3.26 3.85
CA LEU A 42 0.80 4.60 4.29
C LEU A 42 1.05 5.44 3.04
N ASP A 43 0.25 6.49 2.84
CA ASP A 43 0.34 7.37 1.68
C ASP A 43 0.87 8.75 2.11
N ASP A 44 1.97 9.19 1.50
CA ASP A 44 2.66 10.43 1.85
C ASP A 44 1.93 11.69 1.33
N ASP A 45 0.96 11.52 0.42
CA ASP A 45 0.30 12.62 -0.29
C ASP A 45 -1.18 12.36 -0.65
N PRO A 46 -2.09 13.30 -0.37
CA PRO A 46 -3.51 13.15 -0.68
C PRO A 46 -3.85 12.99 -2.16
N THR A 47 -2.94 13.26 -3.10
CA THR A 47 -3.23 13.00 -4.53
C THR A 47 -3.21 11.51 -4.87
N GLY A 48 -2.47 10.68 -4.12
CA GLY A 48 -2.35 9.25 -4.36
C GLY A 48 -3.67 8.48 -4.21
N ILE A 49 -4.50 8.93 -3.26
CA ILE A 49 -5.80 8.33 -2.93
C ILE A 49 -6.94 8.71 -3.91
N GLN A 50 -6.73 9.65 -4.84
CA GLN A 50 -7.77 10.08 -5.78
C GLN A 50 -8.10 9.04 -6.86
N THR A 51 -7.33 7.96 -6.94
CA THR A 51 -7.42 6.92 -7.98
C THR A 51 -8.02 5.61 -7.47
N VAL A 52 -8.43 5.56 -6.21
CA VAL A 52 -8.96 4.38 -5.53
C VAL A 52 -10.39 4.65 -5.05
N HIS A 53 -11.23 3.63 -5.12
CA HIS A 53 -12.65 3.66 -4.74
C HIS A 53 -12.94 2.51 -3.77
N ASP A 54 -14.02 2.64 -2.99
CA ASP A 54 -14.51 1.60 -2.08
C ASP A 54 -13.47 1.12 -1.06
N ILE A 55 -12.65 2.06 -0.58
CA ILE A 55 -11.64 1.80 0.44
C ILE A 55 -11.71 2.85 1.54
N TYR A 56 -11.38 2.45 2.76
CA TYR A 56 -11.30 3.36 3.89
C TYR A 56 -9.99 4.15 3.86
N VAL A 57 -10.09 5.47 4.05
CA VAL A 57 -8.95 6.38 4.17
C VAL A 57 -9.04 7.08 5.51
N TYR A 58 -8.07 6.82 6.38
CA TYR A 58 -7.92 7.46 7.67
C TYR A 58 -6.95 8.64 7.56
N THR A 59 -7.35 9.78 8.09
CA THR A 59 -6.51 10.98 8.21
C THR A 59 -5.87 11.12 9.59
N ASN A 60 -6.08 10.13 10.44
CA ASN A 60 -5.50 10.03 11.77
C ASN A 60 -4.93 8.62 11.98
N TRP A 61 -3.92 8.51 12.84
CA TRP A 61 -3.20 7.25 13.11
C TRP A 61 -3.14 6.91 14.60
N ASP A 62 -4.10 7.41 15.36
CA ASP A 62 -4.34 6.90 16.70
C ASP A 62 -4.75 5.41 16.65
N LYS A 63 -4.63 4.74 17.81
CA LYS A 63 -4.93 3.32 17.91
C LYS A 63 -6.39 2.97 17.60
N GLU A 64 -7.33 3.88 17.84
CA GLU A 64 -8.75 3.62 17.60
C GLU A 64 -9.04 3.60 16.09
N SER A 65 -8.50 4.59 15.36
CA SER A 65 -8.57 4.67 13.90
C SER A 65 -7.94 3.45 13.24
N ILE A 66 -6.78 3.02 13.72
CA ILE A 66 -6.13 1.81 13.21
C ILE A 66 -6.96 0.56 13.55
N ARG A 67 -7.51 0.46 14.77
CA ARG A 67 -8.37 -0.67 15.17
C ARG A 67 -9.62 -0.76 14.31
N ASP A 68 -10.25 0.35 14.01
CA ASP A 68 -11.36 0.44 13.07
C ASP A 68 -10.94 -0.13 11.70
N GLY A 69 -9.79 0.30 11.18
CA GLY A 69 -9.22 -0.23 9.93
C GLY A 69 -8.98 -1.75 9.96
N PHE A 70 -8.54 -2.31 11.09
CA PHE A 70 -8.39 -3.77 11.27
C PHE A 70 -9.74 -4.49 11.25
N ARG A 71 -10.78 -3.91 11.85
CA ARG A 71 -12.11 -4.53 12.01
C ARG A 71 -13.02 -4.39 10.78
N ASN A 72 -12.70 -3.47 9.88
CA ASN A 72 -13.45 -3.32 8.63
C ASN A 72 -13.44 -4.62 7.81
N GLU A 73 -14.51 -4.82 7.03
CA GLU A 73 -14.63 -5.99 6.14
C GLU A 73 -13.57 -5.97 5.04
N GLU A 74 -13.19 -4.77 4.58
CA GLU A 74 -12.18 -4.60 3.55
C GLU A 74 -10.80 -5.08 4.01
N GLN A 75 -10.11 -5.83 3.14
CA GLN A 75 -8.77 -6.34 3.44
C GLN A 75 -7.69 -5.26 3.43
N ILE A 76 -8.00 -4.07 2.88
CA ILE A 76 -7.07 -2.97 2.71
C ILE A 76 -7.66 -1.67 3.24
N PHE A 77 -6.83 -0.87 3.90
CA PHE A 77 -7.16 0.52 4.21
C PHE A 77 -5.91 1.40 4.12
N PHE A 78 -6.15 2.70 4.00
CA PHE A 78 -5.13 3.71 3.83
C PHE A 78 -5.04 4.59 5.08
N ILE A 79 -3.82 4.96 5.44
CA ILE A 79 -3.52 6.03 6.38
C ILE A 79 -2.82 7.13 5.57
N LEU A 80 -3.47 8.28 5.46
CA LEU A 80 -2.90 9.45 4.83
C LEU A 80 -2.00 10.15 5.85
N THR A 81 -0.69 10.02 5.69
CA THR A 81 0.29 10.66 6.59
C THR A 81 0.51 12.13 6.24
N ASN A 82 0.30 12.48 4.96
CA ASN A 82 0.60 13.79 4.41
C ASN A 82 2.03 14.27 4.77
N SER A 83 2.97 13.33 4.84
CA SER A 83 4.33 13.56 5.36
C SER A 83 5.26 14.21 4.34
N ARG A 84 4.86 14.35 3.08
CA ARG A 84 5.71 14.89 2.01
C ARG A 84 6.28 16.27 2.33
N SER A 85 5.48 17.15 2.92
CA SER A 85 5.89 18.51 3.29
C SER A 85 6.49 18.62 4.69
N MET A 86 6.53 17.54 5.46
CA MET A 86 7.11 17.52 6.80
C MET A 86 8.63 17.56 6.72
N THR A 87 9.29 17.88 7.84
CA THR A 87 10.74 17.67 7.99
C THR A 87 11.06 16.18 8.19
N ALA A 88 12.30 15.78 7.90
CA ALA A 88 12.75 14.41 8.13
C ALA A 88 12.55 13.94 9.59
N SER A 89 12.72 14.86 10.56
CA SER A 89 12.51 14.58 11.99
C SER A 89 11.05 14.33 12.33
N GLU A 90 10.14 15.14 11.79
CA GLU A 90 8.69 14.94 11.94
C GLU A 90 8.24 13.64 11.27
N THR A 91 8.67 13.40 10.02
CA THR A 91 8.37 12.17 9.29
C THR A 91 8.81 10.93 10.06
N SER A 92 10.02 10.95 10.64
CA SER A 92 10.53 9.85 11.47
C SER A 92 9.67 9.60 12.70
N LYS A 93 9.25 10.66 13.40
CA LYS A 93 8.40 10.53 14.59
C LYS A 93 7.03 9.94 14.24
N VAL A 94 6.40 10.46 13.19
CA VAL A 94 5.08 10.02 12.72
C VAL A 94 5.13 8.56 12.27
N HIS A 95 6.11 8.17 11.44
CA HIS A 95 6.21 6.80 10.94
C HIS A 95 6.50 5.80 12.07
N ALA A 96 7.36 6.17 13.03
CA ALA A 96 7.61 5.33 14.19
C ALA A 96 6.37 5.20 15.09
N GLU A 97 5.57 6.27 15.23
CA GLU A 97 4.30 6.22 15.96
C GLU A 97 3.29 5.30 15.28
N ILE A 98 3.10 5.47 13.97
CA ILE A 98 2.23 4.63 13.15
C ILE A 98 2.64 3.16 13.30
N ALA A 99 3.92 2.84 13.14
CA ALA A 99 4.43 1.48 13.28
C ALA A 99 4.12 0.89 14.67
N ARG A 100 4.39 1.64 15.76
CA ARG A 100 4.07 1.20 17.13
C ARG A 100 2.58 0.95 17.33
N ASN A 101 1.73 1.83 16.82
CA ASN A 101 0.28 1.70 16.97
C ASN A 101 -0.25 0.51 16.15
N ILE A 102 0.24 0.31 14.92
CA ILE A 102 -0.12 -0.85 14.08
C ILE A 102 0.27 -2.15 14.79
N VAL A 103 1.52 -2.31 15.21
CA VAL A 103 2.00 -3.53 15.90
C VAL A 103 1.12 -3.82 17.12
N LYS A 104 0.86 -2.79 17.93
CA LYS A 104 0.04 -2.95 19.13
C LYS A 104 -1.39 -3.39 18.81
N VAL A 105 -2.04 -2.75 17.84
CA VAL A 105 -3.41 -3.11 17.44
C VAL A 105 -3.45 -4.50 16.80
N ALA A 106 -2.47 -4.84 15.95
CA ALA A 106 -2.38 -6.17 15.33
C ALA A 106 -2.30 -7.29 16.38
N GLN A 107 -1.52 -7.08 17.45
CA GLN A 107 -1.43 -8.02 18.57
C GLN A 107 -2.73 -8.12 19.36
N GLU A 108 -3.41 -7.00 19.60
CA GLU A 108 -4.71 -6.94 20.29
C GLU A 108 -5.81 -7.66 19.49
N GLU A 109 -5.87 -7.44 18.18
CA GLU A 109 -6.84 -8.05 17.26
C GLU A 109 -6.42 -9.47 16.80
N LYS A 110 -5.19 -9.89 17.11
CA LYS A 110 -4.59 -11.19 16.71
C LYS A 110 -4.66 -11.44 15.19
N GLN A 111 -4.35 -10.40 14.41
CA GLN A 111 -4.45 -10.42 12.96
C GLN A 111 -3.13 -10.04 12.32
N ASP A 112 -2.63 -10.91 11.43
CA ASP A 112 -1.43 -10.64 10.64
C ASP A 112 -1.68 -9.48 9.67
N TYR A 113 -0.63 -8.75 9.33
CA TYR A 113 -0.73 -7.59 8.46
C TYR A 113 0.46 -7.46 7.50
N ILE A 114 0.32 -6.55 6.54
CA ILE A 114 1.37 -6.07 5.63
C ILE A 114 1.28 -4.55 5.61
N ILE A 115 2.41 -3.87 5.82
CA ILE A 115 2.51 -2.43 5.61
C ILE A 115 3.09 -2.18 4.21
N ILE A 116 2.43 -1.30 3.46
CA ILE A 116 2.91 -0.80 2.18
C ILE A 116 3.20 0.69 2.35
N SER A 117 4.48 1.07 2.21
CA SER A 117 4.87 2.48 2.10
C SER A 117 4.67 2.93 0.66
N ARG A 118 3.63 3.71 0.40
CA ARG A 118 3.35 4.28 -0.91
C ARG A 118 3.93 5.69 -0.97
N SER A 119 5.03 5.83 -1.71
CA SER A 119 5.71 7.10 -1.94
C SER A 119 5.55 7.57 -3.39
N ASP A 120 6.01 8.79 -3.68
CA ASP A 120 5.99 9.37 -5.02
C ASP A 120 6.89 8.63 -6.04
N SER A 121 6.41 8.49 -7.27
CA SER A 121 7.14 7.82 -8.36
C SER A 121 8.47 8.49 -8.75
N THR A 122 8.63 9.78 -8.43
CA THR A 122 9.87 10.54 -8.66
C THR A 122 10.73 10.66 -7.38
N LEU A 123 10.43 9.85 -6.36
CA LEU A 123 11.14 9.78 -5.08
C LEU A 123 11.11 11.09 -4.26
N ARG A 124 10.11 11.95 -4.51
CA ARG A 124 9.85 13.12 -3.66
C ARG A 124 9.32 12.66 -2.30
N GLY A 125 9.59 13.46 -1.27
CA GLY A 125 9.31 13.11 0.13
C GLY A 125 10.59 12.70 0.84
N HIS A 126 10.51 11.73 1.75
CA HIS A 126 11.65 11.36 2.59
C HIS A 126 12.14 9.94 2.32
N TYR A 127 11.89 9.37 1.14
CA TYR A 127 12.49 8.07 0.80
C TYR A 127 14.03 8.14 0.84
N PRO A 128 14.74 7.18 1.48
CA PRO A 128 14.25 5.92 2.06
C PRO A 128 13.93 5.97 3.57
N LEU A 129 14.00 7.14 4.22
CA LEU A 129 13.80 7.33 5.66
C LEU A 129 12.48 6.71 6.14
N GLU A 130 11.38 6.96 5.44
CA GLU A 130 10.04 6.43 5.74
C GLU A 130 10.08 4.91 5.91
N THR A 131 10.60 4.20 4.91
CA THR A 131 10.72 2.73 4.92
C THR A 131 11.68 2.21 5.98
N GLN A 132 12.79 2.93 6.21
CA GLN A 132 13.80 2.54 7.19
C GLN A 132 13.27 2.64 8.62
N VAL A 133 12.59 3.75 8.93
CA VAL A 133 11.98 3.97 10.25
C VAL A 133 10.88 2.96 10.54
N LEU A 134 10.05 2.62 9.56
CA LEU A 134 9.03 1.58 9.70
C LEU A 134 9.68 0.23 10.04
N LYS A 135 10.68 -0.18 9.25
CA LYS A 135 11.43 -1.42 9.46
C LYS A 135 12.05 -1.47 10.86
N ASP A 136 12.88 -0.49 11.20
CA ASP A 136 13.63 -0.48 12.46
C ASP A 136 12.70 -0.45 13.68
N THR A 137 11.60 0.29 13.58
CA THR A 137 10.61 0.35 14.65
C THR A 137 9.93 -1.00 14.86
N ILE A 138 9.50 -1.67 13.79
CA ILE A 138 8.80 -2.97 13.89
C ILE A 138 9.76 -4.06 14.39
N GLU A 139 10.99 -4.10 13.88
CA GLU A 139 12.01 -5.04 14.31
C GLU A 139 12.35 -4.87 15.81
N SER A 140 12.43 -3.61 16.28
CA SER A 140 12.67 -3.33 17.70
C SER A 140 11.56 -3.82 18.64
N LEU A 141 10.34 -4.02 18.13
CA LEU A 141 9.18 -4.49 18.88
C LEU A 141 9.07 -6.02 18.92
N GLY A 142 10.02 -6.73 18.32
CA GLY A 142 10.10 -8.20 18.37
C GLY A 142 9.26 -8.92 17.32
N GLU A 143 8.60 -8.21 16.40
CA GLU A 143 7.93 -8.81 15.24
C GLU A 143 8.92 -9.06 14.10
N GLY A 144 9.94 -9.88 14.37
CA GLY A 144 10.92 -10.35 13.39
C GLY A 144 10.39 -11.49 12.50
N ARG A 145 9.14 -11.39 12.02
CA ARG A 145 8.57 -12.36 11.07
C ARG A 145 8.45 -11.73 9.69
N TYR A 146 9.51 -11.89 8.90
CA TYR A 146 9.48 -11.68 7.45
C TYR A 146 8.65 -12.77 6.77
#